data_AF-A0ABD6DDW1-F1
#
_entry.id   AF-A0ABD6DDW1-F1
#
_cell.length_a   1.000
_cell.length_b   1.000
_cell.length_c   1.000
_cell.angle_alpha   90.00
_cell.angle_beta   90.00
_cell.angle_gamma   90.00
#
_symmetry.space_group_name_H-M   'P 1'
#
loop_
_entity.id
_entity.type
_entity.pdbx_description
1 polymer ?
#
loop_
_entity_poly.entity_id
_entity_poly.type
_entity_poly.pdbx_seq_one_letter_code
_entity_poly.pdbx_strand_id
1 'polypeptide(L)'
;MDGNIDPKRDSVSVSMEISGPYDDVVSKLKPEHERTQGLSPLISDLEVVLDTLIRIDGGTRSVIADNVSAETSAEFDAQTVVETMQILKRYDLAVLEGNTWKPGPKIRNQD
;
A
#
# COMPACT_ATOMS: atom_id res chain seq x y z
N MET A 1 -24.00 45.73 25.89
CA MET A 1 -24.90 44.93 25.04
C MET A 1 -24.01 44.28 24.00
N ASP A 2 -23.69 43.02 24.25
CA ASP A 2 -22.81 42.18 23.44
C ASP A 2 -23.47 41.87 22.09
N GLY A 3 -22.80 42.30 21.01
CA GLY A 3 -23.20 41.97 19.66
C GLY A 3 -22.91 40.50 19.39
N ASN A 4 -23.97 39.71 19.28
CA ASN A 4 -23.95 38.30 18.92
C ASN A 4 -23.28 38.12 17.54
N ILE A 5 -22.05 37.59 17.49
CA ILE A 5 -21.40 37.20 16.23
C ILE A 5 -21.85 35.78 15.92
N ASP A 6 -22.89 35.66 15.10
CA ASP A 6 -23.24 34.42 14.42
C ASP A 6 -22.09 34.09 13.44
N PRO A 7 -21.36 32.97 13.57
CA PRO A 7 -20.42 32.56 12.55
C PRO A 7 -21.24 32.08 11.35
N LYS A 8 -21.61 33.01 10.45
CA LYS A 8 -21.97 32.65 9.08
C LYS A 8 -20.81 31.82 8.55
N ARG A 9 -21.01 30.50 8.51
CA ARG A 9 -20.18 29.61 7.71
C ARG A 9 -20.36 30.07 6.29
N ASP A 10 -19.40 30.85 5.78
CA ASP A 10 -19.33 31.22 4.38
C ASP A 10 -19.19 29.92 3.58
N SER A 11 -20.31 29.37 3.14
CA SER A 11 -20.34 28.21 2.27
C SER A 11 -19.93 28.69 0.89
N VAL A 12 -18.66 28.49 0.55
CA VAL A 12 -18.14 28.75 -0.79
C VAL A 12 -18.55 27.58 -1.68
N SER A 13 -19.53 27.82 -2.56
CA SER A 13 -19.93 26.87 -3.59
C SER A 13 -19.20 27.20 -4.88
N VAL A 14 -18.34 26.28 -5.34
CA VAL A 14 -17.68 26.39 -6.65
C VAL A 14 -18.36 25.42 -7.61
N SER A 15 -18.86 25.94 -8.74
CA SER A 15 -19.40 25.13 -9.83
C SER A 15 -18.37 25.11 -10.96
N MET A 16 -17.92 23.92 -11.35
CA MET A 16 -17.01 23.72 -12.48
C MET A 16 -17.69 22.87 -13.53
N GLU A 17 -17.67 23.35 -14.77
CA GLU A 17 -18.12 22.60 -15.93
C GLU A 17 -16.91 21.91 -16.58
N ILE A 18 -16.99 20.59 -16.76
CA ILE A 18 -15.95 19.79 -17.40
C ILE A 18 -16.51 19.25 -18.71
N SER A 19 -15.84 19.58 -19.82
CA SER A 19 -16.24 19.20 -21.17
C SER A 19 -15.14 18.39 -21.85
N GLY A 20 -15.52 17.30 -22.52
CA GLY A 20 -14.61 16.38 -23.18
C GLY A 20 -15.33 15.09 -23.61
N PRO A 21 -14.61 14.15 -24.25
CA PRO A 21 -15.14 12.81 -24.51
C PRO A 21 -15.69 12.19 -23.24
N TYR A 22 -16.81 11.46 -23.35
CA TYR A 22 -17.52 10.89 -22.19
C TYR A 22 -16.58 10.12 -21.25
N ASP A 23 -15.71 9.29 -21.81
CA ASP A 23 -14.76 8.47 -21.04
C ASP A 23 -13.75 9.31 -20.25
N ASP A 24 -13.30 10.44 -20.81
CA ASP A 24 -12.35 11.37 -20.18
C ASP A 24 -13.01 12.21 -19.08
N VAL A 25 -14.31 12.52 -19.22
CA VAL A 25 -15.09 13.23 -18.21
C VAL A 25 -15.38 12.30 -17.03
N VAL A 26 -15.81 11.07 -17.32
CA VAL A 26 -16.11 10.05 -16.31
C VAL A 26 -14.85 9.64 -15.54
N SER A 27 -13.68 9.58 -16.18
CA SER A 27 -12.43 9.25 -15.49
C SER A 27 -12.02 10.32 -14.46
N LYS A 28 -12.32 11.60 -14.72
CA LYS A 28 -12.03 12.73 -13.82
C LYS A 28 -13.10 12.95 -12.73
N LEU A 29 -14.34 12.56 -13.00
CA LEU A 29 -15.47 12.65 -12.06
C LEU A 29 -15.56 11.44 -11.13
N LYS A 30 -15.01 10.29 -11.52
CA LYS A 30 -14.82 9.18 -10.60
C LYS A 30 -13.89 9.70 -9.51
N PRO A 31 -14.34 9.82 -8.24
CA PRO A 31 -13.39 9.95 -7.17
C PRO A 31 -12.43 8.79 -7.39
N GLU A 32 -11.14 9.11 -7.57
CA GLU A 32 -10.07 8.14 -7.37
C GLU A 32 -10.49 7.44 -6.09
N HIS A 33 -10.89 6.16 -6.19
CA HIS A 33 -11.62 5.48 -5.13
C HIS A 33 -11.02 5.93 -3.83
N GLU A 34 -11.83 6.33 -2.84
CA GLU A 34 -11.38 6.33 -1.46
C GLU A 34 -10.95 4.87 -1.18
N ARG A 35 -9.75 4.49 -1.65
CA ARG A 35 -9.00 3.35 -1.18
C ARG A 35 -9.05 3.61 0.29
N THR A 36 -9.74 2.72 0.99
CA THR A 36 -10.06 2.84 2.39
C THR A 36 -8.81 3.40 3.04
N GLN A 37 -8.78 4.67 3.46
CA GLN A 37 -7.49 5.35 3.70
C GLN A 37 -6.65 4.62 4.76
N GLY A 38 -7.32 3.82 5.61
CA GLY A 38 -6.70 2.90 6.55
C GLY A 38 -5.99 1.67 5.94
N LEU A 39 -6.12 1.36 4.65
CA LEU A 39 -5.40 0.28 3.96
C LEU A 39 -4.06 0.75 3.39
N SER A 40 -3.84 2.05 3.22
CA SER A 40 -2.58 2.58 2.70
C SER A 40 -1.36 2.13 3.52
N PRO A 41 -1.38 2.14 4.88
CA PRO A 41 -0.27 1.64 5.68
C PRO A 41 0.00 0.15 5.45
N LEU A 42 -1.04 -0.67 5.32
CA LEU A 42 -0.90 -2.11 5.03
C LEU A 42 -0.23 -2.35 3.68
N ILE A 43 -0.65 -1.62 2.65
CA ILE A 43 -0.06 -1.75 1.31
C ILE A 43 1.42 -1.34 1.36
N SER A 44 1.73 -0.22 2.01
CA SER A 44 3.11 0.26 2.19
C SER A 44 3.98 -0.77 2.91
N ASP A 45 3.48 -1.40 3.98
CA ASP A 45 4.22 -2.41 4.72
C ASP A 45 4.46 -3.68 3.88
N LEU A 46 3.47 -4.10 3.07
CA LEU A 46 3.62 -5.23 2.14
C LEU A 46 4.65 -4.94 1.04
N GLU A 47 4.68 -3.71 0.53
CA GLU A 47 5.68 -3.24 -0.44
C GLU A 47 7.07 -3.30 0.17
N VAL A 48 7.28 -2.78 1.39
CA VAL A 48 8.58 -2.83 2.09
C VAL A 48 9.06 -4.27 2.30
N VAL A 49 8.18 -5.19 2.68
CA VAL A 49 8.54 -6.61 2.85
C VAL A 49 8.97 -7.23 1.52
N LEU A 50 8.23 -6.94 0.45
CA LEU A 50 8.54 -7.45 -0.89
C LEU A 50 9.86 -6.86 -1.43
N ASP A 51 10.05 -5.55 -1.30
CA ASP A 51 11.27 -4.86 -1.71
C ASP A 51 12.48 -5.37 -0.92
N THR A 52 12.31 -5.63 0.37
CA THR A 52 13.36 -6.24 1.19
C THR A 52 13.71 -7.62 0.66
N LEU A 53 12.72 -8.46 0.35
CA LEU A 53 12.95 -9.79 -0.21
C LEU A 53 13.72 -9.75 -1.53
N ILE A 54 13.41 -8.78 -2.38
CA ILE A 54 14.08 -8.54 -3.66
C ILE A 54 15.53 -8.07 -3.43
N ARG A 55 15.70 -7.08 -2.55
CA ARG A 55 17.00 -6.47 -2.21
C ARG A 55 18.02 -7.48 -1.67
N ILE A 56 17.56 -8.43 -0.85
CA ILE A 56 18.44 -9.46 -0.25
C ILE A 56 18.56 -10.73 -1.10
N ASP A 57 17.89 -10.81 -2.25
CA ASP A 57 17.80 -11.99 -3.13
C ASP A 57 17.33 -13.27 -2.40
N GLY A 58 16.38 -13.09 -1.48
CA GLY A 58 15.85 -14.18 -0.67
C GLY A 58 16.58 -14.43 0.65
N GLY A 59 15.86 -15.05 1.58
CA GLY A 59 16.37 -15.28 2.93
C GLY A 59 15.45 -16.16 3.77
N THR A 60 15.96 -16.59 4.93
CA THR A 60 15.10 -17.23 5.93
C THR A 60 14.22 -16.18 6.62
N ARG A 61 13.15 -16.63 7.28
CA ARG A 61 12.23 -15.72 8.01
C ARG A 61 12.94 -14.74 8.96
N SER A 62 14.01 -15.19 9.64
CA SER A 62 14.77 -14.37 10.59
C SER A 62 15.56 -13.29 9.87
N VAL A 63 16.26 -13.67 8.80
CA VAL A 63 17.01 -12.71 7.96
C VAL A 63 16.09 -11.64 7.40
N ILE A 64 14.90 -12.02 6.94
CA ILE A 64 13.94 -11.04 6.42
C ILE A 64 13.44 -10.13 7.55
N ALA A 65 13.03 -10.68 8.70
CA ALA A 65 12.58 -9.87 9.84
C ALA A 65 13.63 -8.84 10.28
N ASP A 66 14.89 -9.25 10.35
CA ASP A 66 16.02 -8.38 10.72
C ASP A 66 16.27 -7.24 9.71
N ASN A 67 15.85 -7.41 8.44
CA ASN A 67 16.02 -6.41 7.39
C ASN A 67 14.76 -5.54 7.15
N VAL A 68 13.57 -6.01 7.56
CA VAL A 68 12.29 -5.30 7.39
C VAL A 68 12.02 -4.32 8.54
N SER A 69 12.41 -4.67 9.78
CA SER A 69 11.97 -4.00 11.00
C SER A 69 12.35 -2.51 11.14
N ALA A 70 13.19 -1.98 10.24
CA ALA A 70 13.59 -0.58 10.24
C ALA A 70 12.70 0.33 9.35
N GLU A 71 11.86 -0.26 8.48
CA GLU A 71 11.21 0.47 7.38
C GLU A 71 9.67 0.36 7.39
N THR A 72 9.07 -0.44 8.29
CA THR A 72 7.61 -0.65 8.37
C THR A 72 6.91 0.14 9.47
N SER A 73 5.63 0.45 9.25
CA SER A 73 4.77 1.10 10.24
C SER A 73 4.29 0.11 11.33
N ALA A 74 4.09 -1.15 10.95
CA ALA A 74 3.83 -2.24 11.89
C ALA A 74 5.13 -2.88 12.40
N GLU A 75 5.09 -3.45 13.61
CA GLU A 75 6.16 -4.29 14.13
C GLU A 75 6.11 -5.66 13.44
N PHE A 76 7.09 -5.92 12.57
CA PHE A 76 7.24 -7.21 11.92
C PHE A 76 8.16 -8.12 12.73
N ASP A 77 7.57 -8.98 13.56
CA ASP A 77 8.31 -10.08 14.15
C ASP A 77 8.47 -11.26 13.16
N ALA A 78 9.25 -12.28 13.55
CA ALA A 78 9.50 -13.43 12.70
C ALA A 78 8.24 -14.22 12.31
N GLN A 79 7.17 -14.16 13.11
CA GLN A 79 5.89 -14.80 12.80
C GLN A 79 5.08 -13.95 11.82
N THR A 80 4.97 -12.64 12.05
CA THR A 80 4.27 -11.70 11.15
C THR A 80 4.89 -11.69 9.76
N VAL A 81 6.23 -11.77 9.66
CA VAL A 81 6.92 -11.93 8.37
C VAL A 81 6.47 -13.20 7.64
N VAL A 82 6.35 -14.32 8.35
CA VAL A 82 5.89 -15.58 7.73
C VAL A 82 4.47 -15.45 7.23
N GLU A 83 3.56 -14.88 8.03
CA GLU A 83 2.16 -14.68 7.64
C GLU A 83 2.06 -13.80 6.39
N THR A 84 2.79 -12.70 6.36
CA THR A 84 2.87 -11.82 5.18
C THR A 84 3.46 -12.53 3.96
N MET A 85 4.53 -13.30 4.13
CA MET A 85 5.12 -14.09 3.05
C MET A 85 4.16 -15.13 2.47
N GLN A 86 3.30 -15.73 3.30
CA GLN A 86 2.26 -16.64 2.82
C GLN A 86 1.24 -15.91 1.95
N ILE A 87 0.90 -14.66 2.28
CA ILE A 87 0.04 -13.83 1.44
C ILE A 87 0.73 -13.55 0.11
N LEU A 88 1.97 -13.05 0.12
CA LEU A 88 2.75 -12.76 -1.09
C LEU A 88 2.91 -14.01 -1.98
N LYS A 89 3.10 -15.18 -1.38
CA LYS A 89 3.15 -16.46 -2.09
C LYS A 89 1.85 -16.79 -2.83
N ARG A 90 0.68 -16.52 -2.24
CA ARG A 90 -0.60 -16.75 -2.91
C ARG A 90 -0.80 -15.91 -4.16
N TYR A 91 -0.06 -14.80 -4.28
CA TYR A 91 -0.08 -13.93 -5.44
C TYR A 91 1.10 -14.16 -6.40
N ASP A 92 1.92 -15.19 -6.17
CA ASP A 92 3.14 -15.50 -6.92
C ASP A 92 4.21 -14.40 -6.85
N LEU A 93 4.19 -13.59 -5.79
CA LEU A 93 5.18 -12.54 -5.53
C LEU A 93 6.36 -13.06 -4.69
N ALA A 94 6.16 -14.18 -3.99
CA ALA A 94 7.20 -14.89 -3.25
C ALA A 94 7.06 -16.41 -3.44
N VAL A 95 8.16 -17.15 -3.25
CA VAL A 95 8.17 -18.62 -3.22
C VAL A 95 8.96 -19.10 -2.01
N LEU A 96 8.53 -20.23 -1.44
CA LEU A 96 9.26 -20.90 -0.36
C LEU A 96 9.96 -22.13 -0.92
N GLU A 97 11.29 -22.12 -0.89
CA GLU A 97 12.16 -23.22 -1.28
C GLU A 97 12.84 -23.77 0.00
N GLY A 98 12.31 -24.89 0.51
CA GLY A 98 12.74 -25.41 1.82
C GLY A 98 12.37 -24.46 2.94
N ASN A 99 13.37 -23.79 3.54
CA ASN A 99 13.21 -22.77 4.59
C ASN A 99 13.56 -21.35 4.12
N THR A 100 13.84 -21.18 2.83
CA THR A 100 14.28 -19.90 2.25
C THR A 100 13.18 -19.33 1.38
N TRP A 101 12.78 -18.11 1.68
CA TRP A 101 11.87 -17.33 0.83
C TRP A 101 12.67 -16.67 -0.28
N LYS A 102 12.10 -16.64 -1.48
CA LYS A 102 12.68 -16.00 -2.66
C LYS A 102 11.65 -15.16 -3.41
N PRO A 103 12.08 -14.16 -4.21
CA PRO A 103 11.19 -13.47 -5.13
C PRO A 103 10.43 -14.47 -6.02
N GLY A 104 9.13 -14.24 -6.16
CA GLY A 104 8.25 -15.10 -6.95
C GLY A 104 8.40 -14.86 -8.45
N PRO A 105 7.78 -15.72 -9.28
CA PRO A 105 7.89 -15.66 -10.73
C PRO A 105 7.35 -14.36 -11.33
N LYS A 106 6.38 -13.69 -10.69
CA LYS A 106 5.88 -12.38 -11.19
C LYS A 106 6.89 -11.24 -11.03
N ILE A 107 7.88 -11.43 -10.16
CA ILE A 107 8.97 -10.46 -9.96
C ILE A 107 10.17 -10.79 -10.85
N ARG A 108 10.54 -12.08 -10.93
CA ARG A 108 11.72 -12.53 -11.69
C ARG A 108 11.55 -12.46 -13.22
N ASN A 109 10.33 -12.32 -13.73
CA ASN A 109 10.06 -12.25 -15.17
C ASN A 109 10.15 -10.81 -15.75
N GLN A 110 10.77 -9.86 -15.04
CA GLN A 110 10.93 -8.47 -15.51
C GLN A 110 12.33 -8.15 -16.08
N ASP A 111 13.15 -9.16 -16.36
CA ASP A 111 14.43 -9.02 -17.08
C ASP A 111 14.27 -8.83 -18.60
#